data_AF-A0A7G9PJ41-F1
#
_entry.id   AF-A0A7G9PJ41-F1
#
_cell.length_a   1.000
_cell.length_b   1.000
_cell.length_c   1.000
_cell.angle_alpha   90.00
_cell.angle_beta   90.00
_cell.angle_gamma   90.00
#
_symmetry.space_group_name_H-M   'P 1'
#
loop_
_entity.id
_entity.type
_entity.pdbx_description
1 polymer ?
#
loop_
_entity_poly.entity_id
_entity_poly.type
_entity_poly.pdbx_seq_one_letter_code
_entity_poly.pdbx_strand_id
1 'polypeptide(L)'
;MRHCEEHHYMEPHHTRYAQVLMRARFDENKNVADPAKAKQLVKDAEAELHEYAHPIPIIWFDSPKGIGYERYLHYPDAVLDYWHPLEKAMYPEYFARREQRKKEYIEWYDKKYGKPTEEELASFY
;
A
#
# COMPACT_ATOMS: atom_id res chain seq x y z
N MET A 1 2.92 -9.79 16.78
CA MET A 1 4.01 -8.79 16.97
C MET A 1 3.46 -7.39 17.20
N ARG A 2 2.70 -6.78 16.28
CA ARG A 2 2.06 -5.46 16.50
C ARG A 2 1.17 -5.42 17.74
N HIS A 3 0.29 -6.40 17.91
CA HIS A 3 -0.54 -6.52 19.12
C HIS A 3 0.26 -6.61 20.43
N CYS A 4 1.50 -7.13 20.40
CA CYS A 4 2.36 -7.12 21.59
C CYS A 4 2.83 -5.69 21.95
N GLU A 5 3.06 -4.85 20.93
CA GLU A 5 3.38 -3.42 21.11
C GLU A 5 2.17 -2.66 21.67
N GLU A 6 0.96 -3.03 21.25
CA GLU A 6 -0.29 -2.41 21.71
C GLU A 6 -0.56 -2.72 23.18
N HIS A 7 -0.41 -3.99 23.60
CA HIS A 7 -0.60 -4.39 24.99
C HIS A 7 0.45 -3.82 25.95
N HIS A 8 1.68 -3.61 25.49
CA HIS A 8 2.79 -3.10 26.29
C HIS A 8 3.26 -1.71 25.81
N TYR A 9 2.33 -0.86 25.37
CA TYR A 9 2.65 0.42 24.70
C TYR A 9 3.50 1.38 25.55
N MET A 10 3.37 1.34 26.87
CA MET A 10 4.13 2.19 27.80
C MET A 10 5.54 1.64 28.12
N GLU A 11 5.79 0.37 27.83
CA GLU A 11 6.94 -0.37 28.34
C GLU A 11 7.68 -1.09 27.20
N PRO A 12 8.65 -0.41 26.56
CA PRO A 12 9.36 -0.96 25.40
C PRO A 12 10.12 -2.26 25.71
N HIS A 13 10.57 -2.44 26.94
CA HIS A 13 11.29 -3.64 27.38
C HIS A 13 10.35 -4.86 27.49
N HIS A 14 9.13 -4.69 28.03
CA HIS A 14 8.12 -5.75 28.03
C HIS A 14 7.65 -6.09 26.62
N THR A 15 7.46 -5.07 25.78
CA THR A 15 7.17 -5.28 24.35
C THR A 15 8.23 -6.16 23.70
N ARG A 16 9.52 -5.82 23.86
CA ARG A 16 10.63 -6.59 23.29
C ARG A 16 10.68 -8.01 23.84
N TYR A 17 10.50 -8.18 25.15
CA TYR A 17 10.48 -9.49 25.79
C TYR A 17 9.36 -10.38 25.23
N ALA A 18 8.13 -9.88 25.20
CA ALA A 18 6.98 -10.60 24.65
C ALA A 18 7.17 -10.95 23.16
N GLN A 19 7.71 -10.03 22.37
CA GLN A 19 8.03 -10.27 20.96
C GLN A 19 9.05 -11.40 20.77
N VAL A 20 10.09 -11.46 21.60
CA VAL A 20 11.10 -12.53 21.53
C VAL A 20 10.50 -13.88 21.92
N LEU A 21 9.66 -13.94 22.96
CA LEU A 21 8.94 -15.16 23.34
C LEU A 21 8.02 -15.65 22.23
N MET A 22 7.25 -14.75 21.61
CA MET A 22 6.39 -15.11 20.47
C MET A 22 7.23 -15.63 19.30
N ARG A 23 8.37 -15.01 19.02
CA ARG A 23 9.27 -15.47 17.97
C ARG A 23 9.80 -16.89 18.24
N ALA A 24 10.18 -17.19 19.48
CA ALA A 24 10.61 -18.53 19.88
C ALA A 24 9.51 -19.58 19.61
N ARG A 25 8.24 -19.29 19.95
CA ARG A 25 7.10 -20.17 19.65
C ARG A 25 6.93 -20.47 18.16
N PHE A 26 7.14 -19.46 17.31
CA PHE A 26 7.12 -19.65 15.85
C PHE A 26 8.32 -20.47 15.35
N ASP A 27 9.51 -20.24 15.91
CA ASP A 27 10.72 -20.96 15.51
C ASP A 27 10.66 -22.44 15.93
N GLU A 28 10.02 -22.78 17.06
CA GLU A 28 9.73 -24.16 17.49
C GLU A 28 8.89 -24.94 16.46
N ASN A 29 7.91 -24.26 15.83
CA ASN A 29 6.98 -24.86 14.87
C ASN A 29 7.38 -24.62 13.40
N LYS A 30 8.61 -24.15 13.14
CA LYS A 30 9.07 -23.80 11.80
C LYS A 30 9.20 -25.00 10.85
N ASN A 31 9.59 -26.16 11.38
CA ASN A 31 9.93 -27.36 10.59
C ASN A 31 8.84 -28.45 10.68
N VAL A 32 7.56 -28.09 10.63
CA VAL A 32 6.46 -29.06 10.58
C VAL A 32 6.34 -29.61 9.16
N ALA A 33 6.64 -30.89 8.97
CA ALA A 33 6.63 -31.55 7.66
C ALA A 33 5.22 -31.80 7.10
N ASP A 34 4.22 -32.01 7.97
CA ASP A 34 2.85 -32.30 7.57
C ASP A 34 2.03 -31.01 7.33
N PRO A 35 1.53 -30.78 6.10
CA PRO A 35 0.73 -29.60 5.79
C PRO A 35 -0.62 -29.57 6.52
N ALA A 36 -1.22 -30.72 6.85
CA ALA A 36 -2.50 -30.76 7.56
C ALA A 36 -2.35 -30.23 8.99
N LYS A 37 -1.32 -30.71 9.70
CA LYS A 37 -0.94 -30.20 11.02
C LYS A 37 -0.55 -28.72 10.98
N ALA A 38 0.21 -28.28 9.98
CA ALA A 38 0.57 -26.87 9.84
C ALA A 38 -0.68 -25.97 9.69
N LYS A 39 -1.67 -26.40 8.90
CA LYS A 39 -2.94 -25.67 8.75
C LYS A 39 -3.74 -25.61 10.06
N GLN A 40 -3.76 -26.70 10.83
CA GLN A 40 -4.41 -26.71 12.15
C GLN A 40 -3.73 -25.73 13.10
N LEU A 41 -2.39 -25.74 13.19
CA LEU A 41 -1.63 -24.81 14.03
C LEU A 41 -1.89 -23.35 13.67
N VAL A 42 -1.98 -23.02 12.38
CA VAL A 42 -2.32 -21.65 11.93
C VAL A 42 -3.74 -21.28 12.38
N LYS A 43 -4.71 -22.18 12.21
CA LYS A 43 -6.10 -21.94 12.61
C LYS A 43 -6.22 -21.72 14.12
N ASP A 44 -5.53 -22.52 14.92
CA ASP A 44 -5.52 -22.40 16.38
C ASP A 44 -4.82 -21.10 16.81
N ALA A 45 -3.73 -20.71 16.14
CA ALA A 45 -3.04 -19.45 16.39
C ALA A 45 -3.86 -18.21 15.99
N GLU A 46 -4.66 -18.30 14.92
CA GLU A 46 -5.61 -17.24 14.54
C GLU A 46 -6.71 -17.07 15.58
N ALA A 47 -7.22 -18.18 16.16
CA ALA A 47 -8.19 -18.13 17.24
C ALA A 47 -7.59 -17.50 18.51
N GLU A 48 -6.38 -17.91 18.91
CA GLU A 48 -5.64 -17.29 20.02
C GLU A 48 -5.43 -15.79 19.75
N LEU A 49 -5.01 -15.42 18.54
CA LEU A 49 -4.81 -14.02 18.19
C LEU A 49 -6.10 -13.20 18.28
N HIS A 50 -7.23 -13.78 17.88
CA HIS A 50 -8.53 -13.12 17.94
C HIS A 50 -8.98 -12.88 19.39
N GLU A 51 -8.79 -13.84 20.28
CA GLU A 51 -9.11 -13.71 21.71
C GLU A 51 -8.24 -12.66 22.41
N TYR A 52 -6.95 -12.61 22.06
CA TYR A 52 -5.99 -11.66 22.63
C TYR A 52 -5.88 -10.35 21.83
N ALA A 53 -6.72 -10.11 20.83
CA ALA A 53 -6.65 -8.90 20.03
C ALA A 53 -6.95 -7.67 20.89
N HIS A 54 -6.11 -6.63 20.79
CA HIS A 54 -6.33 -5.40 21.55
C HIS A 54 -7.55 -4.64 20.97
N PRO A 55 -8.48 -4.15 21.80
CA PRO A 55 -9.72 -3.54 21.32
C PRO A 55 -9.50 -2.21 20.57
N ILE A 56 -8.41 -1.49 20.88
CA ILE A 56 -8.05 -0.21 20.25
C ILE A 56 -6.63 -0.31 19.68
N PRO A 57 -6.44 -0.96 18.52
CA PRO A 57 -5.10 -1.20 17.98
C PRO A 57 -4.40 0.12 17.62
N ILE A 58 -3.07 0.11 17.66
CA ILE A 58 -2.26 1.27 17.27
C ILE A 58 -2.14 1.25 15.74
N ILE A 59 -2.85 2.18 15.09
CA ILE A 59 -2.84 2.33 13.64
C ILE A 59 -1.97 3.54 13.28
N TRP A 60 -1.08 3.35 12.30
CA TRP A 60 -0.23 4.46 11.83
C TRP A 60 -1.07 5.55 11.18
N PHE A 61 -0.59 6.78 11.28
CA PHE A 61 -1.31 7.99 10.88
C PHE A 61 -1.90 7.91 9.45
N ASP A 62 -1.08 7.53 8.46
CA ASP A 62 -1.48 7.43 7.05
C ASP A 62 -1.99 6.04 6.64
N SER A 63 -1.96 5.05 7.53
CA SER A 63 -2.47 3.72 7.22
C SER A 63 -4.00 3.72 7.14
N PRO A 64 -4.63 2.75 6.44
CA PRO A 64 -6.08 2.59 6.45
C PRO A 64 -6.62 2.58 7.89
N LYS A 65 -7.69 3.35 8.13
CA LYS A 65 -8.29 3.61 9.46
C LYS A 65 -7.44 4.45 10.43
N GLY A 66 -6.30 4.97 9.99
CA GLY A 66 -5.51 5.96 10.71
C GLY A 66 -6.19 7.34 10.72
N ILE A 67 -5.78 8.20 11.64
CA ILE A 67 -6.34 9.55 11.83
C ILE A 67 -6.06 10.48 10.62
N GLY A 68 -5.01 10.17 9.86
CA GLY A 68 -4.59 10.90 8.65
C GLY A 68 -4.99 10.21 7.35
N TYR A 69 -5.63 9.05 7.41
CA TYR A 69 -5.97 8.29 6.21
C TYR A 69 -6.85 9.11 5.27
N GLU A 70 -6.41 9.26 4.02
CA GLU A 70 -7.09 10.05 2.98
C GLU A 70 -7.39 11.51 3.38
N ARG A 71 -6.63 12.07 4.33
CA ARG A 71 -6.76 13.48 4.72
C ARG A 71 -6.49 14.43 3.56
N TYR A 72 -5.54 14.08 2.69
CA TYR A 72 -5.16 14.89 1.54
C TYR A 72 -5.74 14.30 0.26
N LEU A 73 -6.55 15.08 -0.44
CA LEU A 73 -7.06 14.70 -1.74
C LEU A 73 -5.96 14.83 -2.80
N HIS A 74 -5.75 13.77 -3.57
CA HIS A 74 -4.87 13.82 -4.72
C HIS A 74 -5.67 14.12 -5.98
N TYR A 75 -5.48 15.31 -6.54
CA TYR A 75 -6.04 15.65 -7.86
C TYR A 75 -5.20 15.03 -8.97
N PRO A 76 -5.83 14.45 -10.02
CA PRO A 76 -5.10 13.91 -11.14
C PRO A 76 -4.41 15.02 -11.94
N ASP A 77 -3.20 14.75 -12.46
CA ASP A 77 -2.39 15.73 -13.21
C ASP A 77 -3.13 16.28 -14.45
N ALA A 78 -4.02 15.47 -15.04
CA ALA A 78 -4.83 15.86 -16.18
C ALA A 78 -5.69 17.12 -15.93
N VAL A 79 -6.01 17.46 -14.68
CA VAL A 79 -6.76 18.69 -14.35
C VAL A 79 -6.03 19.95 -14.83
N LEU A 80 -4.69 19.93 -14.85
CA LEU A 80 -3.88 21.07 -15.30
C LEU A 80 -4.02 21.37 -16.80
N ASP A 81 -4.55 20.43 -17.58
CA ASP A 81 -4.82 20.65 -19.01
C ASP A 81 -5.99 21.58 -19.27
N TYR A 82 -6.94 21.66 -18.33
CA TYR A 82 -8.12 22.50 -18.44
C TYR A 82 -7.89 23.95 -18.02
N TRP A 83 -6.70 24.29 -17.49
CA TRP A 83 -6.38 25.65 -17.07
C TRP A 83 -6.42 26.65 -18.23
N HIS A 84 -6.81 27.89 -17.93
CA HIS A 84 -6.86 28.94 -18.93
C HIS A 84 -5.43 29.29 -19.41
N PRO A 85 -5.21 29.61 -20.70
CA PRO A 85 -3.86 29.90 -21.22
C PRO A 85 -3.12 31.01 -20.44
N LEU A 86 -3.84 32.00 -19.90
CA LEU A 86 -3.25 33.05 -19.06
C LEU A 86 -2.70 32.50 -17.74
N GLU A 87 -3.38 31.53 -17.12
CA GLU A 87 -2.91 30.88 -15.88
C GLU A 87 -1.70 30.00 -16.16
N LYS A 88 -1.68 29.33 -17.32
CA LYS A 88 -0.52 28.54 -17.76
C LYS A 88 0.70 29.42 -18.06
N ALA A 89 0.47 30.60 -18.64
CA ALA A 89 1.52 31.57 -18.95
C ALA A 89 2.25 32.09 -17.71
N MET A 90 1.64 32.00 -16.53
CA MET A 90 2.28 32.33 -15.25
C MET A 90 3.40 31.34 -14.87
N TYR A 91 3.37 30.11 -15.40
CA TYR A 91 4.32 29.04 -15.08
C TYR A 91 4.97 28.43 -16.33
N PRO A 92 5.69 29.21 -17.15
CA PRO A 92 6.15 28.79 -18.48
C PRO A 92 7.09 27.58 -18.42
N GLU A 93 8.06 27.57 -17.50
CA GLU A 93 9.02 26.48 -17.37
C GLU A 93 8.40 25.17 -16.88
N TYR A 94 7.34 25.25 -16.07
CA TYR A 94 6.64 24.05 -15.59
C TYR A 94 5.86 23.39 -16.74
N PHE A 95 5.07 24.17 -17.47
CA PHE A 95 4.28 23.65 -18.59
C PHE A 95 5.16 23.17 -19.76
N ALA A 96 6.28 23.84 -20.04
CA ALA A 96 7.23 23.37 -21.06
C ALA A 96 7.78 21.96 -20.74
N ARG A 97 8.20 21.74 -19.49
CA ARG A 97 8.68 20.41 -19.02
C ARG A 97 7.57 19.37 -18.97
N ARG A 98 6.33 19.79 -18.69
CA ARG A 98 5.17 18.88 -18.67
C ARG A 98 4.84 18.37 -20.08
N GLU A 99 4.85 19.24 -21.08
CA GLU A 99 4.60 18.85 -22.47
C GLU A 99 5.70 17.93 -23.03
N GLN A 100 6.96 18.09 -22.60
CA GLN A 100 8.02 17.12 -22.89
C GLN A 100 7.69 15.74 -22.30
N ARG A 101 7.38 15.66 -21.01
CA ARG A 101 7.05 14.39 -20.33
C ARG A 101 5.82 13.68 -20.91
N LYS A 102 4.84 14.43 -21.41
CA LYS A 102 3.69 13.82 -22.11
C LYS A 102 4.10 13.15 -23.40
N LYS A 103 4.98 13.77 -24.20
CA LYS A 103 5.50 13.17 -25.43
C LYS A 103 6.30 11.90 -25.12
N GLU A 104 7.18 11.98 -24.13
CA GLU A 104 7.95 10.82 -23.64
C GLU A 104 7.03 9.67 -23.20
N TYR A 105 5.90 9.98 -22.54
CA TYR A 105 4.92 8.97 -22.13
C TYR A 105 4.25 8.30 -23.33
N ILE A 106 3.85 9.06 -24.36
CA ILE A 106 3.24 8.52 -25.58
C ILE A 106 4.24 7.62 -26.31
N GLU A 107 5.49 8.08 -26.47
CA GLU A 107 6.56 7.28 -27.09
C GLU A 107 6.84 5.99 -26.31
N TRP A 108 6.88 6.06 -24.98
CA TRP A 108 7.02 4.90 -24.11
C TRP A 108 5.85 3.93 -24.25
N TYR A 109 4.62 4.45 -24.30
CA TYR A 109 3.39 3.66 -24.42
C TYR A 109 3.36 2.91 -25.75
N ASP A 110 3.58 3.62 -26.86
CA ASP A 110 3.66 3.05 -28.22
C ASP A 110 4.73 1.96 -28.31
N LYS A 111 5.88 2.16 -27.65
CA LYS A 111 6.96 1.16 -27.62
C LYS A 111 6.59 -0.08 -26.80
N LYS A 112 5.89 0.09 -25.68
CA LYS A 112 5.60 -0.99 -24.74
C LYS A 112 4.42 -1.86 -25.20
N TYR A 113 3.40 -1.24 -25.75
CA TYR A 113 2.13 -1.91 -26.08
C TYR A 113 1.86 -1.99 -27.59
N GLY A 114 2.66 -1.30 -28.42
CA GLY A 114 2.39 -1.17 -29.84
C GLY A 114 1.25 -0.18 -30.13
N LYS A 115 1.05 0.12 -31.41
CA LYS A 115 -0.12 0.88 -31.85
C LYS A 115 -1.30 -0.10 -32.02
N PRO A 116 -2.51 0.28 -31.57
CA PRO A 116 -3.68 -0.57 -31.76
C PRO A 116 -3.90 -0.82 -33.25
N THR A 117 -4.30 -2.03 -33.57
CA THR A 117 -4.63 -2.41 -34.96
C THR A 117 -5.92 -1.74 -35.41
N GLU A 118 -6.11 -1.60 -36.71
CA GLU A 118 -7.28 -0.96 -37.30
C GLU A 118 -8.58 -1.71 -36.94
N GLU A 119 -8.48 -3.03 -36.73
CA GLU A 119 -9.56 -3.91 -36.25
C GLU A 119 -9.93 -3.64 -34.78
N GLU A 120 -8.93 -3.45 -33.90
CA GLU A 120 -9.16 -3.09 -32.49
C GLU A 120 -9.79 -1.70 -32.38
N LEU A 121 -9.34 -0.74 -33.19
CA LEU A 121 -9.92 0.62 -33.24
C LEU A 121 -11.38 0.62 -33.72
N ALA A 122 -11.72 -0.26 -34.67
CA ALA A 122 -13.08 -0.42 -35.17
C ALA A 122 -14.02 -1.08 -34.14
N SER A 123 -13.50 -1.82 -33.15
CA SER A 123 -14.31 -2.48 -32.11
C SER A 123 -14.84 -1.55 -31.01
N PHE A 124 -14.30 -0.33 -30.91
CA PHE A 124 -14.73 0.68 -29.94
C PHE A 124 -15.88 1.58 -30.43
N TYR A 125 -16.35 1.37 -31.66
CA TYR A 125 -17.48 2.07 -32.29
C TYR A 125 -18.57 1.07 -32.71
#